data_AF-A0A321LVH7-F1
#
_entry.id   AF-A0A321LVH7-F1
#
_cell.length_a   1.000
_cell.length_b   1.000
_cell.length_c   1.000
_cell.angle_alpha   90.00
_cell.angle_beta   90.00
_cell.angle_gamma   90.00
#
_symmetry.space_group_name_H-M   'P 1'
#
loop_
_entity.id
_entity.type
_entity.pdbx_description
1 polymer ?
#
loop_
_entity_poly.entity_id
_entity_poly.type
_entity_poly.pdbx_seq_one_letter_code
_entity_poly.pdbx_strand_id
1 'polypeptide(L)' 'MMRVFFVFEDPLDETGLNLSYIDVPTQNPTKAIEWVENAADSGELWAQLYPDEQEHPFRLIPGKMMYQEI' A
#
# COMPACT_ATOMS: atom_id res chain seq x y z
N MET A 1 -19.29 3.63 6.68
CA MET A 1 -18.05 2.89 7.04
C MET A 1 -16.98 3.50 6.16
N MET A 2 -15.82 3.89 6.67
CA MET A 2 -14.84 4.57 5.82
C MET A 2 -13.89 3.56 5.18
N ARG A 3 -13.46 3.84 3.95
CA ARG A 3 -12.37 3.11 3.30
C ARG A 3 -11.24 4.09 3.01
N VAL A 4 -10.03 3.68 3.34
CA VAL A 4 -8.82 4.41 2.99
C VAL A 4 -8.12 3.66 1.88
N PHE A 5 -7.89 4.34 0.76
CA PHE A 5 -7.16 3.80 -0.37
C PHE A 5 -5.74 4.33 -0.35
N PHE A 6 -4.79 3.41 -0.33
CA PHE A 6 -3.38 3.71 -0.49
C PHE A 6 -2.98 3.27 -1.88
N VAL A 7 -2.39 4.19 -2.62
CA VAL A 7 -1.79 3.93 -3.91
C VAL A 7 -0.29 3.75 -3.69
N PHE A 8 0.35 2.82 -4.38
CA PHE A 8 1.79 2.61 -4.36
C PHE A 8 2.31 2.52 -5.78
N GLU A 9 3.53 3.00 -6.02
CA GLU A 9 4.24 2.66 -7.25
C GLU A 9 4.66 1.19 -7.18
N ASP A 10 4.30 0.42 -8.20
CA ASP A 10 4.72 -0.97 -8.34
C ASP A 10 6.16 -1.02 -8.88
N PRO A 11 7.15 -1.45 -8.08
CA PRO A 11 8.53 -1.43 -8.50
C PRO A 11 8.90 -2.65 -9.38
N LEU A 12 8.00 -3.64 -9.56
CA LEU A 12 8.15 -4.70 -10.58
C LEU A 12 7.62 -4.27 -11.94
N ASP A 13 6.89 -3.15 -12.01
CA ASP A 13 6.37 -2.65 -13.27
C ASP A 13 7.38 -1.75 -13.99
N GLU A 14 8.11 -2.33 -14.93
CA GLU A 14 9.03 -1.60 -15.81
C GLU A 14 8.32 -0.61 -16.76
N THR A 15 6.98 -0.66 -16.86
CA THR A 15 6.21 0.23 -17.74
C THR A 15 5.92 1.60 -17.11
N GLY A 16 6.15 1.75 -15.80
CA GLY A 16 5.98 3.02 -15.08
C GLY A 16 4.53 3.49 -14.95
N LEU A 17 3.55 2.58 -15.12
CA LEU A 17 2.12 2.91 -15.15
C LEU A 17 1.27 2.12 -14.15
N ASN A 18 1.82 1.09 -13.48
CA ASN A 18 1.07 0.33 -12.51
C ASN A 18 1.11 0.96 -11.12
N LEU A 19 -0.10 1.15 -10.63
CA LEU A 19 -0.42 1.60 -9.29
C LEU A 19 -1.01 0.40 -8.55
N SER A 20 -0.27 -0.11 -7.56
CA SER A 20 -0.85 -1.06 -6.61
C SER A 20 -1.73 -0.30 -5.63
N TYR A 21 -2.90 -0.86 -5.28
CA TYR A 21 -3.80 -0.23 -4.33
C TYR A 21 -4.14 -1.14 -3.16
N ILE A 22 -4.23 -0.54 -1.98
CA ILE A 22 -4.65 -1.19 -0.75
C ILE A 22 -5.91 -0.51 -0.25
N ASP A 23 -6.95 -1.31 -0.09
CA ASP A 23 -8.19 -0.90 0.53
C ASP A 23 -8.21 -1.30 2.01
N VAL A 24 -8.34 -0.31 2.88
CA VAL A 24 -8.45 -0.53 4.33
C VAL A 24 -9.82 -0.04 4.81
N PRO A 25 -10.79 -0.95 4.99
CA PRO A 25 -12.05 -0.66 5.68
C PRO A 25 -11.76 -0.30 7.14
N THR A 26 -12.14 0.89 7.57
CA THR A 26 -11.81 1.39 8.91
C THR A 26 -12.89 2.33 9.47
N GLN A 27 -12.92 2.43 10.80
CA GLN A 27 -13.63 3.49 11.52
C GLN A 27 -12.69 4.61 11.97
N ASN A 28 -11.37 4.39 11.86
CA ASN A 28 -10.33 5.34 12.25
C ASN A 28 -9.29 5.45 11.11
N PRO A 29 -9.33 6.52 10.31
CA PRO A 29 -8.47 6.68 9.15
C PRO A 29 -7.01 6.85 9.55
N THR A 30 -6.74 7.59 10.64
CA THR A 30 -5.38 7.82 11.16
C THR A 30 -4.69 6.51 11.51
N LYS A 31 -5.39 5.59 12.19
CA LYS A 31 -4.85 4.26 12.48
C LYS A 31 -4.62 3.40 11.23
N ALA A 32 -5.48 3.53 10.22
CA ALA A 32 -5.28 2.81 8.96
C ALA A 32 -4.00 3.30 8.26
N ILE A 33 -3.73 4.60 8.30
CA ILE A 33 -2.51 5.20 7.76
C ILE A 33 -1.29 4.71 8.50
N GLU A 34 -1.26 4.83 9.83
CA GLU A 34 -0.15 4.33 10.64
C GLU A 34 0.12 2.84 10.39
N TRP A 35 -0.92 2.02 10.25
CA TRP A 35 -0.75 0.60 9.96
C TRP A 35 -0.10 0.37 8.60
N VAL A 36 -0.60 1.02 7.55
CA VAL A 36 -0.08 0.86 6.19
C VAL A 36 1.34 1.39 6.06
N GLU A 37 1.67 2.54 6.66
CA GLU A 37 3.02 3.08 6.68
C GLU A 37 4.00 2.12 7.37
N ASN A 38 3.64 1.60 8.56
CA ASN A 38 4.48 0.63 9.26
C ASN A 38 4.65 -0.69 8.49
N ALA A 39 3.59 -1.17 7.83
CA ALA A 39 3.65 -2.39 7.02
C ALA A 39 4.53 -2.19 5.76
N ALA A 40 4.50 -1.00 5.17
CA ALA A 40 5.37 -0.65 4.05
C ALA A 40 6.84 -0.59 4.50
N ASP A 41 7.12 0.07 5.63
CA ASP A 41 8.48 0.20 6.19
C ASP A 41 9.07 -1.14 6.63
N SER A 42 8.26 -2.06 7.17
CA SER A 42 8.71 -3.39 7.59
C SER A 42 8.89 -4.37 6.44
N GLY A 43 8.39 -4.04 5.24
CA GLY A 43 8.32 -4.97 4.11
C GLY A 43 7.18 -5.99 4.21
N GLU A 44 6.37 -5.97 5.28
CA GLU A 44 5.19 -6.84 5.40
C GLU A 44 4.20 -6.62 4.25
N LEU A 45 4.01 -5.36 3.85
CA LEU A 45 3.14 -4.99 2.76
C LEU A 45 3.58 -5.60 1.42
N TRP A 46 4.90 -5.64 1.20
CA TRP A 46 5.50 -6.28 0.03
C TRP A 46 5.21 -7.78 0.02
N ALA A 47 5.49 -8.45 1.14
CA ALA A 47 5.27 -9.89 1.27
C ALA A 47 3.79 -10.29 1.09
N GLN A 48 2.86 -9.42 1.48
CA GLN A 48 1.43 -9.64 1.26
C GLN A 48 1.01 -9.46 -0.20
N LEU A 49 1.54 -8.45 -0.89
CA LEU A 49 1.19 -8.15 -2.28
C LEU A 49 1.90 -9.07 -3.28
N TYR A 50 3.13 -9.47 -2.99
CA TYR A 50 4.01 -10.24 -3.88
C TYR A 50 4.59 -11.46 -3.14
N PRO A 51 3.76 -12.44 -2.75
CA PRO A 51 4.18 -13.56 -1.91
C PRO A 51 5.18 -14.52 -2.59
N ASP A 52 5.22 -14.53 -3.92
CA ASP A 52 6.12 -15.37 -4.71
C ASP A 52 7.50 -14.72 -4.94
N GLU A 53 7.65 -13.43 -4.60
CA GLU A 53 8.86 -12.64 -4.84
C GLU A 53 9.73 -12.57 -3.59
N GLN A 54 10.93 -13.17 -3.64
CA GLN A 54 11.82 -13.30 -2.47
C GLN A 54 12.73 -12.11 -2.23
N GLU A 55 13.13 -11.37 -3.26
CA GLU A 55 14.01 -10.20 -3.14
C GLU A 55 13.61 -9.10 -4.13
N HIS A 56 13.09 -8.00 -3.60
CA HIS A 56 13.07 -6.73 -4.29
C HIS A 56 13.52 -5.64 -3.31
N PRO A 57 14.42 -4.71 -3.68
CA PRO A 57 14.85 -3.65 -2.79
C PRO A 57 13.62 -2.86 -2.35
N PHE A 58 13.30 -3.01 -1.07
CA PHE A 58 12.10 -2.47 -0.43
C PHE A 58 11.92 -1.01 -0.79
N ARG A 59 10.91 -0.73 -1.60
CA ARG A 59 10.24 0.57 -1.70
C ARG A 59 8.99 0.40 -2.54
N LEU A 60 7.92 -0.05 -1.89
CA LEU A 60 6.62 0.50 -2.26
C LEU A 60 6.71 1.99 -1.94
N ILE A 61 6.86 2.81 -2.97
CA ILE A 61 6.92 4.25 -2.78
C ILE A 61 5.52 4.68 -2.34
N PRO A 62 5.37 5.35 -1.19
CA PRO A 62 4.06 5.81 -0.72
C PRO A 62 3.44 6.69 -1.80
N GLY A 63 2.41 6.17 -2.46
CA GLY A 63 1.66 6.94 -3.42
C GLY A 63 0.57 7.74 -2.73
N LYS A 64 -0.25 8.40 -3.54
CA LYS A 64 -1.24 9.37 -3.07
C LYS A 64 -2.38 8.68 -2.33
N MET A 65 -2.56 9.02 -1.06
CA MET A 65 -3.71 8.58 -0.26
C MET A 65 -5.00 9.26 -0.74
N MET A 66 -6.08 8.48 -0.86
CA MET A 66 -7.42 9.00 -1.14
C MET A 66 -8.43 8.44 -0.12
N TYR A 67 -9.23 9.34 0.46
CA TYR A 67 -10.31 8.99 1.36
C TYR A 67 -11.62 8.90 0.59
N GLN A 68 -12.40 7.85 0.85
CA GLN A 68 -13.78 7.76 0.38
C GLN A 68 -14.68 7.37 1.55
N GLU A 69 -15.60 8.27 1.90
CA GLU A 69 -16.76 7.91 2.73
C GLU A 69 -17.75 7.15 1.86
N ILE A 70 -18.18 5.97 2.32
CA ILE A 70 -19.15 5.10 1.64
C ILE A 70 -20.32 4.82 2.58
#